data_AF-A0AAW1RQR3-F1
#
_entry.id   AF-A0AAW1RQR3-F1
#
_cell.length_a   1.000
_cell.length_b   1.000
_cell.length_c   1.000
_cell.angle_alpha   90.00
_cell.angle_beta   90.00
_cell.angle_gamma   90.00
#
_symmetry.space_group_name_H-M   'P 1'
#
loop_
_entity.id
_entity.type
_entity.pdbx_description
1 polymer ?
#
loop_
_entity_poly.entity_id
_entity_poly.type
_entity_poly.pdbx_seq_one_letter_code
_entity_poly.pdbx_strand_id
1 'polypeptide(L)'
;MLYEAQEGTDAESTPIVLWLQGGPGASALLGNMYELGPYLLTEDLALRENPATWNNRFAMLFVEQPVGTGFSEPGSGGLARTMLESTTGLYAGLQAFFAAHPALQRRPFFVAGESYAGKFVPSLGHFVLQMEARHGRARVELAAADALPVPEAAGALGALGAPLFRLVGLAIGNGLTDPHTQVGGH
;
A
#
# COMPACT_ATOMS: atom_id res chain seq x y z
N MET A 1 -6.54 -3.30 -8.08
CA MET A 1 -7.91 -2.92 -8.52
C MET A 1 -8.22 -1.53 -7.98
N LEU A 2 -8.66 -0.59 -8.83
CA LEU A 2 -9.02 0.78 -8.45
C LEU A 2 -10.53 0.96 -8.58
N TYR A 3 -11.17 1.53 -7.56
CA TYR A 3 -12.53 2.06 -7.62
C TYR A 3 -12.49 3.55 -7.32
N GLU A 4 -13.09 4.38 -8.17
CA GLU A 4 -13.23 5.80 -7.87
C GLU A 4 -14.26 6.07 -6.78
N ALA A 5 -14.19 7.26 -6.19
CA ALA A 5 -15.18 7.71 -5.23
C ALA A 5 -16.55 7.87 -5.89
N GLN A 6 -17.62 7.52 -5.17
CA GLN A 6 -19.00 7.65 -5.64
C GLN A 6 -19.56 9.06 -5.41
N GLU A 7 -19.18 9.70 -4.30
CA GLU A 7 -19.66 11.02 -3.90
C GLU A 7 -18.50 12.01 -3.71
N GLY A 8 -18.80 13.32 -3.77
CA GLY A 8 -17.80 14.37 -3.51
C GLY A 8 -16.62 14.35 -4.50
N THR A 9 -16.90 14.02 -5.76
CA THR A 9 -15.88 13.76 -6.79
C THR A 9 -15.35 15.06 -7.38
N ASP A 10 -14.18 15.46 -6.90
CA ASP A 10 -13.26 16.28 -7.68
C ASP A 10 -12.12 15.37 -8.11
N ALA A 11 -12.08 15.06 -9.40
CA ALA A 11 -11.13 14.13 -10.00
C ALA A 11 -9.67 14.45 -9.66
N GLU A 12 -9.34 15.71 -9.37
CA GLU A 12 -8.00 16.17 -9.07
C GLU A 12 -7.66 16.18 -7.56
N SER A 13 -8.66 16.14 -6.68
CA SER A 13 -8.44 16.31 -5.23
C SER A 13 -9.01 15.21 -4.33
N THR A 14 -9.91 14.36 -4.83
CA THR A 14 -10.44 13.21 -4.09
C THR A 14 -9.28 12.31 -3.63
N PRO A 15 -9.12 12.00 -2.33
CA PRO A 15 -8.02 11.16 -1.87
C PRO A 15 -8.06 9.74 -2.44
N ILE A 16 -6.88 9.16 -2.68
CA ILE A 16 -6.70 7.74 -3.00
C ILE A 16 -6.23 7.04 -1.72
N VAL A 17 -6.93 5.98 -1.34
CA VAL A 17 -6.56 5.09 -0.24
C VAL A 17 -6.08 3.77 -0.84
N LEU A 18 -4.79 3.49 -0.70
CA LEU A 18 -4.25 2.15 -0.91
C LEU A 18 -4.67 1.27 0.28
N TRP A 19 -5.32 0.14 0.00
CA TRP A 19 -5.61 -0.89 1.00
C TRP A 19 -4.68 -2.09 0.86
N LEU A 20 -4.03 -2.46 1.96
CA LEU A 20 -3.15 -3.62 2.07
C LEU A 20 -3.71 -4.63 3.06
N GLN A 21 -3.95 -5.84 2.59
CA GLN A 21 -4.31 -6.94 3.47
C GLN A 21 -3.09 -7.58 4.13
N GLY A 22 -3.29 -8.16 5.31
CA GLY A 22 -2.26 -8.83 6.09
C GLY A 22 -1.92 -10.25 5.62
N GLY A 23 -1.97 -11.20 6.55
CA GLY A 23 -1.50 -12.58 6.35
C GLY A 23 -0.24 -12.88 7.18
N PRO A 24 0.98 -12.77 6.62
CA PRO A 24 1.32 -12.24 5.29
C PRO A 24 0.89 -13.15 4.13
N GLY A 25 0.56 -12.55 2.98
CA GLY A 25 0.16 -13.27 1.75
C GLY A 25 -1.36 -13.44 1.57
N ALA A 26 -2.17 -12.76 2.39
CA ALA A 26 -3.62 -12.75 2.21
C ALA A 26 -4.00 -11.79 1.07
N SER A 27 -4.93 -12.21 0.22
CA SER A 27 -5.40 -11.42 -0.91
C SER A 27 -6.04 -10.11 -0.45
N ALA A 28 -5.68 -8.99 -1.09
CA ALA A 28 -6.37 -7.72 -0.91
C ALA A 28 -7.82 -7.75 -1.40
N LEU A 29 -8.21 -8.78 -2.15
CA LEU A 29 -9.61 -9.01 -2.51
C LEU A 29 -10.46 -9.43 -1.31
N LEU A 30 -9.86 -9.88 -0.21
CA LEU A 30 -10.61 -10.06 1.05
C LEU A 30 -11.17 -8.73 1.52
N GLY A 31 -10.32 -7.71 1.68
CA GLY A 31 -10.79 -6.37 2.05
C GLY A 31 -11.70 -5.73 0.99
N ASN A 32 -11.47 -6.04 -0.28
CA ASN A 32 -12.35 -5.57 -1.35
C ASN A 32 -13.76 -6.19 -1.26
N MET A 33 -13.86 -7.52 -1.14
CA MET A 33 -15.10 -8.26 -1.35
C MET A 33 -15.82 -8.64 -0.06
N TYR A 34 -15.21 -8.45 1.11
CA TYR A 34 -15.80 -8.82 2.39
C TYR A 34 -15.81 -7.70 3.43
N GLU A 35 -15.12 -6.59 3.18
CA GLU A 35 -14.97 -5.52 4.18
C GLU A 35 -15.46 -4.18 3.65
N LEU A 36 -14.67 -3.52 2.79
CA LEU A 36 -14.79 -2.08 2.54
C LEU A 36 -14.82 -1.69 1.06
N GLY A 37 -14.68 -2.65 0.13
CA GLY A 37 -14.93 -2.39 -1.29
C GLY A 37 -16.42 -2.21 -1.60
N PRO A 38 -16.75 -1.81 -2.84
CA PRO A 38 -18.11 -1.41 -3.22
C PRO A 38 -19.12 -2.55 -3.23
N TYR A 39 -18.64 -3.79 -3.36
CA TYR A 39 -19.49 -4.98 -3.42
C TYR A 39 -19.02 -6.02 -2.42
N LEU A 40 -19.98 -6.68 -1.78
CA LEU A 40 -19.76 -7.83 -0.92
C LEU A 40 -20.09 -9.12 -1.68
N LEU A 41 -19.23 -10.12 -1.56
CA LEU A 41 -19.48 -11.46 -2.06
C LEU A 41 -20.35 -12.22 -1.05
N THR A 42 -21.49 -12.74 -1.50
CA THR A 42 -22.44 -13.48 -0.67
C THR A 42 -22.17 -14.99 -0.74
N GLU A 43 -22.83 -15.77 0.14
CA GLU A 43 -22.66 -17.23 0.21
C GLU A 43 -23.08 -17.94 -1.09
N ASP A 44 -24.05 -17.38 -1.82
CA ASP A 44 -24.51 -17.86 -3.14
C ASP A 44 -23.63 -17.36 -4.31
N LEU A 45 -22.45 -16.80 -4.00
CA LEU A 45 -21.49 -16.26 -4.96
C LEU A 45 -22.03 -15.09 -5.79
N ALA A 46 -23.03 -14.37 -5.28
CA ALA A 46 -23.54 -13.15 -5.88
C ALA A 46 -22.81 -11.92 -5.31
N LEU A 47 -22.87 -10.81 -6.06
CA LEU A 47 -22.38 -9.51 -5.59
C LEU A 47 -23.56 -8.67 -5.12
N ARG A 48 -23.45 -8.14 -3.89
CA ARG A 48 -24.39 -7.16 -3.34
C ARG A 48 -23.65 -5.87 -3.04
N GLU A 49 -24.29 -4.73 -3.25
CA GLU A 49 -23.73 -3.43 -2.86
C GLU A 49 -23.38 -3.39 -1.36
N ASN A 50 -22.23 -2.79 -1.06
CA ASN A 50 -21.76 -2.55 0.29
C ASN A 50 -22.20 -1.13 0.74
N PRO A 51 -23.21 -0.98 1.60
CA PRO A 51 -23.66 0.33 2.05
C PRO A 51 -22.61 1.06 2.91
N ALA A 52 -21.63 0.33 3.47
CA ALA A 52 -20.55 0.87 4.30
C ALA A 52 -19.23 0.99 3.53
N THR A 53 -19.25 0.94 2.20
CA THR A 53 -18.02 1.02 1.40
C THR A 53 -17.28 2.34 1.63
N TRP A 54 -15.96 2.24 1.68
CA TRP A 54 -15.10 3.41 1.78
C TRP A 54 -15.06 4.20 0.48
N ASN A 55 -15.39 3.57 -0.66
CA ASN A 55 -15.43 4.27 -1.93
C ASN A 55 -16.64 5.22 -2.06
N ASN A 56 -17.46 5.40 -1.02
CA ASN A 56 -18.40 6.51 -0.96
C ASN A 56 -17.66 7.87 -1.00
N ARG A 57 -16.46 7.99 -0.39
CA ARG A 57 -15.73 9.26 -0.27
C ARG A 57 -14.29 9.25 -0.77
N PHE A 58 -13.72 8.07 -1.01
CA PHE A 58 -12.33 7.91 -1.42
C PHE A 58 -12.22 7.08 -2.69
N ALA A 59 -11.19 7.30 -3.49
CA ALA A 59 -10.79 6.27 -4.44
C ALA A 59 -10.07 5.16 -3.71
N MET A 60 -10.51 3.91 -3.91
CA MET A 60 -9.97 2.74 -3.23
C MET A 60 -9.08 1.95 -4.19
N LEU A 61 -7.80 1.83 -3.84
CA LEU A 61 -6.81 1.04 -4.57
C LEU A 61 -6.46 -0.21 -3.77
N PHE A 62 -6.92 -1.38 -4.21
CA PHE A 62 -6.58 -2.67 -3.63
C PHE A 62 -5.40 -3.29 -4.37
N VAL A 63 -4.32 -3.63 -3.66
CA VAL A 63 -3.11 -4.22 -4.25
C VAL A 63 -2.78 -5.54 -3.57
N GLU A 64 -2.62 -6.58 -4.37
CA GLU A 64 -2.16 -7.87 -3.89
C GLU A 64 -0.64 -7.88 -3.76
N GLN A 65 -0.16 -7.96 -2.53
CA GLN A 65 1.26 -7.92 -2.20
C GLN A 65 1.52 -8.75 -0.94
N PRO A 66 2.72 -9.32 -0.76
CA PRO A 66 3.86 -9.30 -1.68
C PRO A 66 3.62 -10.12 -2.94
N VAL A 67 4.57 -10.10 -3.86
CA VAL A 67 4.55 -10.99 -5.02
C VAL A 67 4.42 -12.46 -4.59
N GLY A 68 3.55 -13.21 -5.26
CA GLY A 68 3.02 -14.52 -4.87
C GLY A 68 1.64 -14.48 -4.20
N THR A 69 1.10 -13.30 -3.89
CA THR A 69 -0.22 -13.15 -3.27
C THR A 69 -1.31 -13.06 -4.33
N GLY A 70 -2.30 -13.94 -4.27
CA GLY A 70 -3.45 -13.93 -5.18
C GLY A 70 -3.04 -14.00 -6.65
N PHE A 71 -3.35 -12.95 -7.42
CA PHE A 71 -3.01 -12.83 -8.84
C PHE A 71 -1.63 -12.20 -9.11
N SER A 72 -0.89 -11.80 -8.07
CA SER A 72 0.46 -11.24 -8.22
C SER A 72 1.49 -12.35 -8.45
N GLU A 73 1.78 -12.68 -9.70
CA GLU A 73 2.71 -13.74 -10.08
C GLU A 73 4.19 -13.32 -9.93
N PRO A 74 5.07 -14.16 -9.35
CA PRO A 74 6.50 -13.84 -9.13
C PRO A 74 7.36 -13.76 -10.39
N GLY A 75 6.89 -14.30 -11.52
CA GLY A 75 7.69 -14.39 -12.73
C GLY A 75 9.07 -15.02 -12.48
N SER A 76 10.11 -14.51 -13.16
CA SER A 76 11.50 -14.96 -12.97
C SER A 76 12.18 -14.39 -11.73
N GLY A 77 11.59 -13.40 -11.06
CA GLY A 77 12.17 -12.73 -9.88
C GLY A 77 11.99 -13.52 -8.58
N GLY A 78 11.05 -14.47 -8.55
CA GLY A 78 10.75 -15.27 -7.38
C GLY A 78 9.92 -14.53 -6.32
N LEU A 79 9.66 -15.22 -5.21
CA LEU A 79 8.90 -14.67 -4.08
C LEU A 79 9.75 -13.70 -3.25
N ALA A 80 9.12 -12.65 -2.72
CA ALA A 80 9.75 -11.79 -1.72
C ALA A 80 10.00 -12.59 -0.43
N ARG A 81 11.23 -12.50 0.10
CA ARG A 81 11.70 -13.22 1.29
C ARG A 81 11.93 -12.29 2.47
N THR A 82 12.05 -10.99 2.22
CA THR A 82 12.27 -9.98 3.25
C THR A 82 11.24 -8.85 3.16
N MET A 83 11.07 -8.12 4.28
CA MET A 83 10.20 -6.94 4.29
C MET A 83 10.67 -5.85 3.34
N LEU A 84 11.99 -5.74 3.16
CA LEU A 84 12.57 -4.82 2.20
C LEU A 84 12.16 -5.20 0.77
N GLU A 85 12.32 -6.46 0.37
CA GLU A 85 11.91 -6.92 -0.97
C GLU A 85 10.40 -6.72 -1.21
N SER A 86 9.56 -7.00 -0.21
CA SER A 86 8.13 -6.72 -0.28
C SER A 86 7.86 -5.23 -0.51
N THR A 87 8.49 -4.38 0.30
CA THR A 87 8.31 -2.93 0.27
C THR A 87 8.77 -2.32 -1.06
N THR A 88 9.93 -2.74 -1.56
CA THR A 88 10.49 -2.21 -2.81
C THR A 88 9.70 -2.70 -4.02
N GLY A 89 9.23 -3.95 -4.01
CA GLY A 89 8.31 -4.47 -5.02
C GLY A 89 6.99 -3.71 -5.06
N LEU A 90 6.37 -3.49 -3.90
CA LEU A 90 5.14 -2.69 -3.80
C LEU A 90 5.36 -1.24 -4.26
N TYR A 91 6.45 -0.60 -3.83
CA TYR A 91 6.79 0.75 -4.28
C TYR A 91 7.00 0.82 -5.79
N ALA A 92 7.73 -0.13 -6.39
CA ALA A 92 7.93 -0.19 -7.83
C ALA A 92 6.60 -0.37 -8.59
N GLY A 93 5.71 -1.22 -8.08
CA GLY A 93 4.35 -1.38 -8.61
C GLY A 93 3.53 -0.10 -8.55
N LEU A 94 3.60 0.64 -7.43
CA LEU A 94 2.95 1.94 -7.29
C LEU A 94 3.54 2.99 -8.24
N GLN A 95 4.87 3.04 -8.40
CA GLN A 95 5.52 3.92 -9.37
C GLN A 95 5.00 3.63 -10.79
N ALA A 96 4.93 2.36 -11.19
CA ALA A 96 4.40 1.96 -12.49
C ALA A 96 2.92 2.34 -12.65
N PHE A 97 2.11 2.10 -11.60
CA PHE A 97 0.69 2.47 -11.59
C PHE A 97 0.49 3.98 -11.76
N PHE A 98 1.18 4.82 -10.98
CA PHE A 98 1.05 6.27 -11.08
C PHE A 98 1.69 6.84 -12.35
N ALA A 99 2.72 6.21 -12.91
CA ALA A 99 3.24 6.57 -14.23
C ALA A 99 2.20 6.31 -15.34
N ALA A 100 1.47 5.19 -15.25
CA ALA A 100 0.38 4.87 -16.19
C ALA A 100 -0.88 5.75 -15.99
N HIS A 101 -1.04 6.38 -14.83
CA HIS A 101 -2.19 7.24 -14.50
C HIS A 101 -1.75 8.63 -14.01
N PRO A 102 -1.18 9.49 -14.89
CA PRO A 102 -0.63 10.79 -14.48
C PRO A 102 -1.61 11.72 -13.76
N ALA A 103 -2.90 11.66 -14.12
CA ALA A 103 -3.95 12.45 -13.48
C ALA A 103 -4.09 12.14 -11.96
N LEU A 104 -3.69 10.93 -11.53
CA LEU A 104 -3.80 10.53 -10.13
C LEU A 104 -2.64 11.05 -9.26
N GLN A 105 -1.52 11.46 -9.85
CA GLN A 105 -0.27 11.78 -9.13
C GLN A 105 -0.42 12.95 -8.16
N ARG A 106 -1.32 13.89 -8.46
CA ARG A 106 -1.55 15.09 -7.64
C ARG A 106 -2.47 14.83 -6.45
N ARG A 107 -3.26 13.75 -6.49
CA ARG A 107 -4.26 13.45 -5.48
C ARG A 107 -3.58 13.08 -4.15
N PRO A 108 -4.16 13.46 -3.00
CA PRO A 108 -3.70 12.98 -1.70
C PRO A 108 -3.68 11.46 -1.66
N PHE A 109 -2.53 10.85 -1.34
CA PHE A 109 -2.38 9.40 -1.26
C PHE A 109 -2.23 8.96 0.19
N PHE A 110 -3.08 8.03 0.62
CA PHE A 110 -3.05 7.41 1.94
C PHE A 110 -2.75 5.93 1.80
N VAL A 111 -2.03 5.37 2.77
CA VAL A 111 -1.79 3.93 2.85
C VAL A 111 -2.48 3.40 4.09
N ALA A 112 -3.44 2.50 3.89
CA ALA A 112 -4.19 1.84 4.93
C ALA A 112 -4.03 0.32 4.82
N GLY A 113 -4.27 -0.37 5.92
CA GLY A 113 -4.31 -1.83 5.91
C GLY A 113 -4.56 -2.42 7.29
N GLU A 114 -4.64 -3.74 7.35
CA GLU A 114 -4.90 -4.45 8.60
C GLU A 114 -4.02 -5.68 8.85
N SER A 115 -4.04 -6.17 10.10
CA SER A 115 -3.35 -7.40 10.50
C SER A 115 -1.83 -7.29 10.25
N TYR A 116 -1.22 -8.19 9.47
CA TYR A 116 0.20 -8.10 9.13
C TYR A 116 0.57 -6.84 8.32
N ALA A 117 -0.41 -6.11 7.77
CA ALA A 117 -0.18 -4.78 7.23
C ALA A 117 0.29 -3.76 8.27
N GLY A 118 0.18 -4.08 9.57
CA GLY A 118 0.93 -3.37 10.63
C GLY A 118 2.44 -3.35 10.43
N LYS A 119 2.99 -4.23 9.59
CA LYS A 119 4.38 -4.18 9.10
C LYS A 119 4.49 -3.53 7.72
N PHE A 120 3.59 -3.84 6.79
CA PHE A 120 3.65 -3.32 5.42
C PHE A 120 3.44 -1.80 5.34
N VAL A 121 2.41 -1.26 6.00
CA VAL A 121 2.04 0.16 5.97
C VAL A 121 3.18 1.06 6.45
N PRO A 122 3.76 0.88 7.65
CA PRO A 122 4.86 1.72 8.09
C PRO A 122 6.14 1.49 7.29
N SER A 123 6.38 0.27 6.80
CA SER A 123 7.56 -0.01 5.97
C SER A 123 7.50 0.73 4.63
N LEU A 124 6.35 0.73 3.95
CA LEU A 124 6.14 1.54 2.74
C LEU A 124 6.20 3.03 3.03
N GLY A 125 5.51 3.51 4.07
CA GLY A 125 5.50 4.93 4.43
C GLY A 125 6.90 5.47 4.69
N HIS A 126 7.70 4.71 5.44
CA HIS A 126 9.09 5.06 5.72
C HIS A 126 9.97 5.02 4.47
N PHE A 127 9.81 4.00 3.63
CA PHE A 127 10.55 3.90 2.37
C PHE A 127 10.25 5.09 1.43
N VAL A 128 8.99 5.51 1.34
CA VAL A 128 8.60 6.71 0.57
C VAL A 128 9.33 7.95 1.07
N LEU A 129 9.35 8.20 2.38
CA LEU A 129 10.03 9.36 2.95
C LEU A 129 11.54 9.36 2.67
N GLN A 130 12.19 8.18 2.70
CA GLN A 130 13.60 8.06 2.33
C GLN A 130 13.83 8.37 0.85
N MET A 131 12.96 7.90 -0.04
CA MET A 131 13.06 8.19 -1.46
C MET A 131 12.83 9.68 -1.73
N GLU A 132 11.94 10.35 -1.02
CA GLU A 132 11.81 11.81 -1.08
C GLU A 132 13.11 12.50 -0.67
N ALA A 133 13.70 12.12 0.46
CA ALA A 133 14.94 12.71 0.94
C ALA A 133 16.10 12.53 -0.04
N ARG A 134 16.29 11.33 -0.58
CA ARG A 134 17.34 11.03 -1.57
C ARG A 134 17.23 11.86 -2.85
N HIS A 135 16.02 12.21 -3.23
CA HIS A 135 15.74 12.98 -4.45
C HIS A 135 15.52 14.48 -4.18
N GLY A 136 15.92 14.98 -2.99
CA GLY A 136 15.83 16.40 -2.65
C GLY A 136 14.41 16.93 -2.47
N ARG A 137 13.45 16.05 -2.16
CA ARG A 137 12.02 16.35 -1.96
C ARG A 137 11.57 16.12 -0.51
N ALA A 138 12.49 16.03 0.45
CA ALA A 138 12.17 15.78 1.85
C ALA A 138 11.12 16.77 2.37
N ARG A 139 10.01 16.24 2.88
CA ARG A 139 8.95 17.03 3.55
C ARG A 139 9.03 16.93 5.08
N VAL A 140 9.75 15.93 5.57
CA VAL A 140 9.99 15.64 6.98
C VAL A 140 11.46 15.27 7.11
N GLU A 141 12.13 15.73 8.18
CA GLU A 141 13.47 15.28 8.52
C GLU A 141 13.43 13.86 9.08
N LEU A 142 14.10 12.92 8.40
CA LEU A 142 14.35 11.58 8.94
C LEU A 142 15.70 11.59 9.66
N ALA A 143 15.76 11.08 10.89
CA ALA A 143 17.06 10.89 11.54
C ALA A 143 17.88 9.86 10.74
N ALA A 144 19.18 10.10 10.60
CA ALA A 144 20.07 9.20 9.83
C ALA A 144 20.07 7.76 10.37
N ALA A 145 19.85 7.58 11.69
CA ALA A 145 19.74 6.28 12.33
C ALA A 145 18.43 5.54 12.04
N ASP A 146 17.38 6.27 11.64
CA ASP A 146 16.08 5.69 11.34
C ASP A 146 16.00 5.22 9.88
N ALA A 147 16.93 5.65 9.00
CA ALA A 147 16.93 5.22 7.61
C ALA A 147 17.05 3.68 7.52
N LEU A 148 16.10 3.04 6.83
CA LEU A 148 16.27 1.64 6.43
C LEU A 148 17.58 1.56 5.65
N PRO A 149 18.42 0.55 5.93
CA PRO A 149 19.51 0.23 5.03
C PRO A 149 18.86 -0.19 3.72
N VAL A 150 18.67 0.76 2.81
CA VAL A 150 18.37 0.46 1.43
C VAL A 150 19.70 0.03 0.87
N PRO A 151 19.90 -1.27 0.61
CA PRO A 151 21.18 -1.76 0.15
C PRO A 151 21.50 -0.99 -1.12
N GLU A 152 22.62 -0.26 -1.13
CA GLU A 152 23.23 0.19 -2.38
C GLU A 152 23.46 -1.02 -3.31
N ALA A 153 23.62 -2.20 -2.70
CA ALA A 153 23.69 -3.52 -3.32
C ALA A 153 22.33 -4.06 -3.78
N ALA A 154 21.71 -3.36 -4.72
CA ALA A 154 20.98 -3.96 -5.84
C ALA A 154 20.72 -2.83 -6.84
N GLY A 155 21.36 -2.86 -8.01
CA GLY A 155 21.20 -1.84 -9.06
C GLY A 155 19.74 -1.56 -9.49
N ALA A 156 18.77 -2.35 -9.03
CA ALA A 156 17.33 -2.11 -9.17
C ALA A 156 16.78 -0.98 -8.27
N LEU A 157 17.33 -0.76 -7.07
CA LEU A 157 16.87 0.26 -6.12
C LEU A 157 17.36 1.68 -6.48
N GLY A 158 18.58 1.79 -7.01
CA GLY A 158 19.10 3.05 -7.56
C GLY A 158 18.35 3.55 -8.80
N ALA A 159 17.62 2.66 -9.48
CA ALA A 159 16.73 3.02 -10.59
C ALA A 159 15.35 3.52 -10.13
N LEU A 160 14.99 3.34 -8.86
CA LEU A 160 13.71 3.83 -8.36
C LEU A 160 13.79 5.34 -8.13
N GLY A 161 13.06 6.09 -8.96
CA GLY A 161 12.98 7.54 -8.84
C GLY A 161 12.21 8.02 -7.60
N ALA A 162 12.14 9.33 -7.44
CA ALA A 162 11.27 9.97 -6.44
C ALA A 162 9.81 9.48 -6.59
N PRO A 163 9.03 9.46 -5.49
CA PRO A 163 7.64 9.04 -5.55
C PRO A 163 6.87 9.89 -6.57
N LEU A 164 6.11 9.21 -7.45
CA LEU A 164 5.18 9.83 -8.39
C LEU A 164 3.83 10.17 -7.75
N PHE A 165 3.68 9.88 -6.47
CA PHE A 165 2.46 10.10 -5.70
C PHE A 165 2.78 10.86 -4.42
N ARG A 166 1.82 11.63 -3.93
CA ARG A 166 1.97 12.43 -2.72
C ARG A 166 1.42 11.68 -1.51
N LEU A 167 2.28 10.97 -0.78
CA LEU A 167 1.89 10.38 0.51
C LEU A 167 1.46 11.48 1.50
N VAL A 168 0.32 11.31 2.15
CA VAL A 168 -0.28 12.25 3.12
C VAL A 168 -0.47 11.63 4.50
N GLY A 169 -0.80 10.33 4.58
CA GLY A 169 -1.03 9.69 5.88
C GLY A 169 -1.07 8.18 5.82
N LEU A 170 -1.00 7.57 7.00
CA LEU A 170 -1.02 6.13 7.21
C LEU A 170 -2.15 5.77 8.19
N ALA A 171 -2.80 4.62 7.99
CA ALA A 171 -3.79 4.07 8.91
C ALA A 171 -3.60 2.55 9.05
N ILE A 172 -3.75 2.02 10.25
CA ILE A 172 -3.54 0.59 10.52
C ILE A 172 -4.68 0.08 11.41
N GLY A 173 -5.49 -0.85 10.91
CA GLY A 173 -6.50 -1.56 11.68
C GLY A 173 -5.93 -2.84 12.31
N ASN A 174 -6.07 -3.01 13.62
CA ASN A 174 -5.71 -4.26 14.33
C ASN A 174 -4.34 -4.84 13.93
N GLY A 175 -3.35 -3.97 13.72
CA GLY A 175 -2.08 -4.36 13.09
C GLY A 175 -1.08 -5.01 14.04
N LEU A 176 -0.23 -5.89 13.49
CA LEU A 176 0.98 -6.39 14.17
C LEU A 176 2.10 -5.36 14.06
N THR A 177 2.17 -4.42 15.00
CA THR A 177 3.15 -3.33 15.02
C THR A 177 4.37 -3.66 15.87
N ASP A 178 4.15 -4.28 17.04
CA ASP A 178 5.19 -4.71 17.97
C ASP A 178 4.84 -6.10 18.53
N PRO A 179 5.43 -7.15 17.94
CA PRO A 179 5.16 -8.52 18.38
C PRO A 179 5.48 -8.75 19.86
N HIS A 180 6.53 -8.12 20.40
CA HIS A 180 6.95 -8.38 21.78
C HIS A 180 5.88 -7.95 22.77
N THR A 181 5.32 -6.74 22.59
CA THR A 181 4.27 -6.23 23.47
C THR A 181 2.91 -6.88 23.17
N GLN A 182 2.63 -7.25 21.92
CA GLN A 182 1.32 -7.76 21.51
C GLN A 182 1.11 -9.26 21.78
N VAL A 183 2.18 -10.05 21.85
CA VAL A 183 2.09 -11.52 22.09
C VAL A 183 2.49 -11.93 23.51
N GLY A 184 2.72 -10.95 24.39
CA GLY A 184 2.99 -11.19 25.80
C GLY A 184 4.41 -11.70 26.08
N GLY A 185 5.43 -10.91 25.73
CA GLY A 185 6.81 -11.17 26.15
C GLY A 185 6.93 -11.25 27.67
N HIS A 186 7.05 -12.48 28.18
CA HIS A 186 7.65 -12.81 29.48
C HIS A 186 9.13 -13.10 29.29
#